data_AF-X0U1Q9-F1
#
_entry.id   AF-X0U1Q9-F1
#
_cell.length_a   1.000
_cell.length_b   1.000
_cell.length_c   1.000
_cell.angle_alpha   90.00
_cell.angle_beta   90.00
_cell.angle_gamma   90.00
#
_symmetry.space_group_name_H-M   'P 1'
#
loop_
_entity.id
_entity.type
_entity.pdbx_description
1 polymer ?
#
loop_
_entity_poly.entity_id
_entity_poly.type
_entity_poly.pdbx_seq_one_letter_code
_entity_poly.pdbx_strand_id
1 'polypeptide(L)'
;TREKVDRPRWFWWVSIILGMLLLGFVAHHPSTWAWWTQNLTAAIPQWVFRVVLWAAVLTHVHKGLKAVRLAERAGFHRTSTAWGWQTFILGFASMKLLLPRIARAEQRAAGTS
;
A
#
# COMPACT_ATOMS: atom_id res chain seq x y z
N THR A 1 20.51 14.70 10.61
CA THR A 1 19.45 14.93 9.58
C THR A 1 18.15 14.34 10.10
N ARG A 2 17.04 15.10 10.16
CA ARG A 2 15.76 14.57 10.70
C ARG A 2 15.25 13.45 9.77
N GLU A 3 15.22 12.22 10.27
CA GLU A 3 14.46 11.14 9.64
C GLU A 3 13.00 11.58 9.56
N LYS A 4 12.51 11.83 8.35
CA LYS A 4 11.13 12.20 8.08
C LYS A 4 10.61 11.27 6.99
N VAL A 5 9.38 10.79 7.16
CA VAL A 5 8.67 10.01 6.15
C VAL A 5 8.16 10.95 5.07
N ASP A 6 8.55 10.67 3.83
CA ASP A 6 8.04 11.41 2.68
C ASP A 6 6.65 10.87 2.34
N ARG A 7 5.68 11.77 2.20
CA ARG A 7 4.29 11.41 1.91
C ARG A 7 4.03 11.38 0.41
N PRO A 8 3.41 10.32 -0.12
CA PRO A 8 2.92 10.30 -1.49
C PRO A 8 1.89 11.40 -1.73
N ARG A 9 1.76 11.81 -2.99
CA ARG A 9 0.78 12.81 -3.43
C ARG A 9 -0.63 12.40 -2.99
N TRP A 10 -1.47 13.37 -2.65
CA TRP A 10 -2.83 13.16 -2.12
C TRP A 10 -3.70 12.24 -3.01
N PHE A 11 -3.51 12.32 -4.33
CA PHE A 11 -4.21 11.47 -5.29
C PHE A 11 -4.04 9.98 -5.01
N TRP A 12 -2.84 9.52 -4.60
CA TRP A 12 -2.61 8.12 -4.26
C TRP A 12 -3.42 7.66 -3.04
N TRP A 13 -3.60 8.54 -2.05
CA TRP A 13 -4.43 8.25 -0.88
C TRP A 13 -5.88 8.04 -1.30
N VAL A 14 -6.41 8.97 -2.09
CA VAL A 14 -7.81 8.92 -2.54
C VAL A 14 -8.05 7.69 -3.40
N SER A 15 -7.21 7.44 -4.41
CA SER A 15 -7.41 6.30 -5.33
C SER A 15 -7.38 4.95 -4.61
N ILE A 16 -6.45 4.75 -3.68
CA ILE A 16 -6.32 3.46 -2.99
C ILE A 16 -7.42 3.26 -1.94
N ILE A 17 -7.74 4.29 -1.15
CA ILE A 17 -8.81 4.21 -0.15
C ILE A 17 -10.15 3.97 -0.85
N LEU A 18 -10.47 4.77 -1.87
CA LEU A 18 -11.72 4.63 -2.60
C LEU A 18 -11.80 3.26 -3.32
N GLY A 19 -10.72 2.81 -3.94
CA GLY A 19 -10.65 1.51 -4.61
C GLY A 19 -10.87 0.35 -3.63
N MET A 20 -10.22 0.37 -2.47
CA MET A 20 -10.39 -0.66 -1.44
C MET A 20 -11.80 -0.67 -0.85
N LEU A 21 -12.38 0.52 -0.61
CA LEU A 21 -13.76 0.63 -0.13
C LEU A 21 -14.75 0.09 -1.17
N LEU A 22 -14.65 0.53 -2.42
CA LEU A 22 -15.54 0.08 -3.49
C LEU A 22 -15.45 -1.42 -3.69
N LEU A 23 -14.24 -1.97 -3.71
CA LEU A 23 -14.01 -3.41 -3.78
C LEU A 23 -14.66 -4.15 -2.60
N GLY A 24 -14.52 -3.60 -1.38
CA GLY A 24 -15.17 -4.12 -0.17
C GLY A 24 -16.69 -4.14 -0.28
N PHE A 25 -17.29 -3.05 -0.74
CA PHE A 25 -18.74 -2.95 -0.92
C PHE A 25 -19.25 -3.96 -1.97
N VAL A 26 -18.62 -4.04 -3.14
CA VAL A 26 -19.00 -5.02 -4.18
C VAL A 26 -18.83 -6.46 -3.68
N ALA A 27 -17.76 -6.73 -2.93
CA ALA A 27 -17.47 -8.07 -2.42
C ALA A 27 -18.45 -8.57 -1.35
N HIS A 28 -19.02 -7.68 -0.52
CA HIS A 28 -19.79 -8.08 0.67
C HIS A 28 -21.20 -7.53 0.77
N HIS A 29 -21.55 -6.41 0.10
CA HIS A 29 -22.86 -5.79 0.26
C HIS A 29 -23.84 -6.25 -0.83
N PRO A 30 -24.98 -6.89 -0.48
CA PRO A 30 -25.91 -7.43 -1.46
C PRO A 30 -26.48 -6.38 -2.42
N SER A 31 -26.83 -5.18 -1.93
CA SER A 31 -27.37 -4.14 -2.80
C SER A 31 -26.34 -3.55 -3.76
N THR A 32 -25.07 -3.45 -3.34
CA THR A 32 -23.99 -2.99 -4.21
C THR A 32 -23.71 -4.01 -5.30
N TRP A 33 -23.73 -5.30 -4.95
CA TRP A 33 -23.58 -6.38 -5.92
C TRP A 33 -24.73 -6.40 -6.94
N ALA A 34 -25.98 -6.27 -6.48
CA ALA A 34 -27.14 -6.18 -7.38
C ALA A 34 -27.00 -4.99 -8.35
N TRP A 35 -26.63 -3.82 -7.84
CA TRP A 35 -26.37 -2.64 -8.67
C TRP A 35 -25.24 -2.89 -9.70
N TRP A 36 -24.13 -3.51 -9.29
CA TRP A 36 -23.02 -3.87 -10.18
C TRP A 36 -23.50 -4.77 -11.33
N THR A 37 -24.25 -5.83 -11.02
CA THR A 37 -24.74 -6.77 -12.04
C THR A 37 -25.73 -6.14 -13.01
N GLN A 38 -26.52 -5.16 -12.54
CA GLN A 38 -27.51 -4.45 -13.35
C GLN A 38 -26.89 -3.38 -14.26
N ASN A 39 -25.81 -2.72 -13.82
CA ASN A 39 -25.27 -1.54 -14.49
C ASN A 39 -23.92 -1.77 -15.19
N LEU A 40 -23.16 -2.81 -14.80
CA LEU A 40 -21.80 -3.05 -15.29
C LEU A 40 -21.67 -4.42 -15.95
N THR A 41 -21.69 -5.50 -15.15
CA THR A 41 -21.56 -6.86 -15.69
C THR A 41 -21.89 -7.92 -14.66
N ALA A 42 -22.49 -9.03 -15.12
CA ALA A 42 -22.65 -10.26 -14.33
C ALA A 42 -21.62 -11.34 -14.69
N ALA A 43 -20.67 -11.06 -15.59
CA ALA A 43 -19.71 -12.08 -16.09
C ALA A 43 -18.71 -12.54 -15.02
N ILE A 44 -18.37 -11.67 -14.06
CA ILE A 44 -17.45 -11.99 -12.97
C ILE A 44 -18.28 -12.24 -11.71
N PRO A 45 -18.30 -13.46 -11.15
CA PRO A 45 -19.13 -13.74 -9.98
C PRO A 45 -18.61 -13.04 -8.71
N GLN A 46 -19.52 -12.70 -7.78
CA GLN A 46 -19.21 -11.91 -6.57
C GLN A 46 -18.05 -12.50 -5.72
N TRP A 47 -17.93 -13.83 -5.66
CA TRP A 47 -16.88 -14.49 -4.89
C TRP A 47 -15.47 -14.13 -5.39
N VAL A 48 -15.31 -13.82 -6.68
CA VAL A 48 -14.02 -13.38 -7.23
C VAL A 48 -13.61 -12.05 -6.62
N PHE A 49 -14.53 -11.10 -6.43
CA PHE A 49 -14.24 -9.84 -5.75
C PHE A 49 -13.80 -10.05 -4.30
N ARG A 50 -14.36 -11.05 -3.60
CA ARG A 50 -13.91 -11.42 -2.24
C ARG A 50 -12.48 -11.94 -2.26
N VAL A 51 -12.15 -12.82 -3.21
CA VAL A 51 -10.78 -13.35 -3.38
C VAL A 51 -9.80 -12.22 -3.70
N VAL A 52 -10.16 -11.32 -4.62
CA VAL A 52 -9.35 -10.15 -4.97
C VAL A 52 -9.16 -9.24 -3.76
N LEU A 53 -10.21 -8.99 -2.96
CA LEU A 53 -10.11 -8.21 -1.73
C LEU A 53 -9.13 -8.83 -0.73
N TRP A 54 -9.25 -10.13 -0.46
CA TRP A 54 -8.34 -10.82 0.44
C TRP A 54 -6.89 -10.80 -0.07
N ALA A 55 -6.68 -11.07 -1.36
CA ALA A 55 -5.36 -10.99 -1.98
C ALA A 55 -4.77 -9.58 -1.91
N ALA A 56 -5.59 -8.55 -2.10
CA ALA A 56 -5.18 -7.16 -1.97
C ALA A 56 -4.77 -6.84 -0.52
N VAL A 57 -5.59 -7.18 0.47
CA VAL A 57 -5.28 -6.98 1.90
C VAL A 57 -3.98 -7.69 2.28
N LEU A 58 -3.82 -8.97 1.90
CA LEU A 58 -2.59 -9.72 2.18
C LEU A 58 -1.36 -9.07 1.52
N THR A 59 -1.50 -8.59 0.30
CA THR A 59 -0.43 -7.87 -0.41
C THR A 59 -0.05 -6.58 0.31
N HIS A 60 -1.03 -5.82 0.81
CA HIS A 60 -0.80 -4.60 1.57
C HIS A 60 -0.10 -4.88 2.91
N VAL A 61 -0.53 -5.92 3.65
CA VAL A 61 0.13 -6.38 4.88
C VAL A 61 1.58 -6.78 4.60
N HIS A 62 1.80 -7.65 3.61
CA HIS A 62 3.13 -8.12 3.26
C HIS A 62 4.08 -6.95 2.92
N LYS A 63 3.61 -6.00 2.10
CA LYS A 63 4.40 -4.81 1.73
C LYS A 63 4.66 -3.90 2.91
N GLY A 64 3.68 -3.68 3.79
CA GLY A 64 3.86 -2.92 5.03
C GLY A 64 4.98 -3.49 5.89
N LEU A 65 4.93 -4.80 6.17
CA LEU A 65 5.96 -5.51 6.94
C LEU A 65 7.32 -5.46 6.25
N LYS A 66 7.37 -5.63 4.92
CA LYS A 66 8.60 -5.51 4.13
C LYS A 66 9.21 -4.11 4.25
N ALA A 67 8.39 -3.06 4.20
CA ALA A 67 8.86 -1.68 4.33
C ALA A 67 9.47 -1.40 5.72
N VAL A 68 8.86 -1.90 6.79
CA VAL A 68 9.45 -1.83 8.15
C VAL A 68 10.82 -2.50 8.15
N ARG A 69 10.91 -3.75 7.70
CA ARG A 69 12.19 -4.50 7.67
C ARG A 69 13.27 -3.81 6.84
N LEU A 70 12.91 -3.24 5.68
CA LEU A 70 13.84 -2.52 4.82
C LEU A 70 14.32 -1.22 5.49
N ALA A 71 13.42 -0.46 6.10
CA ALA A 71 13.77 0.77 6.80
C ALA A 71 14.68 0.51 8.01
N GLU A 72 14.38 -0.53 8.80
CA GLU A 72 15.22 -0.97 9.93
C GLU A 72 16.64 -1.35 9.48
N ARG A 73 16.77 -2.15 8.41
CA ARG A 73 18.07 -2.55 7.86
C ARG A 73 18.90 -1.37 7.34
N ALA A 74 18.24 -0.32 6.89
CA ALA A 74 18.86 0.89 6.39
C ALA A 74 19.17 1.94 7.48
N GLY A 75 18.95 1.60 8.77
CA GLY A 75 19.21 2.49 9.90
C GLY A 75 18.10 3.51 10.20
N PHE A 76 16.96 3.46 9.51
CA PHE A 76 15.82 4.37 9.71
C PHE A 76 14.90 3.95 10.87
N HIS A 77 15.47 3.59 12.02
CA HIS A 77 14.77 3.00 13.15
C HIS A 77 13.61 3.88 13.67
N ARG A 78 13.75 5.21 13.63
CA ARG A 78 12.72 6.12 14.18
C ARG A 78 11.53 6.28 13.25
N THR A 79 11.67 5.94 11.97
CA THR A 79 10.62 6.14 10.96
C THR A 79 10.17 4.86 10.27
N SER A 80 10.72 3.70 10.65
CA SER A 80 10.42 2.40 10.05
C SER A 80 8.93 2.03 10.13
N THR A 81 8.30 2.22 11.29
CA THR A 81 6.88 1.93 11.51
C THR A 81 5.97 2.86 10.71
N ALA A 82 6.36 4.14 10.57
CA ALA A 82 5.62 5.11 9.76
C ALA A 82 5.73 4.79 8.26
N TRP A 83 6.90 4.34 7.78
CA TRP A 83 7.05 3.78 6.44
C TRP A 83 6.22 2.50 6.25
N GLY A 84 6.14 1.67 7.29
CA GLY A 84 5.29 0.48 7.35
C GLY A 84 3.82 0.81 7.15
N TRP A 85 3.26 1.68 7.99
CA TRP A 85 1.86 2.11 7.90
C TRP A 85 1.53 2.79 6.57
N GLN A 86 2.40 3.69 6.10
CA GLN A 86 2.21 4.34 4.81
C GLN A 86 2.22 3.32 3.66
N THR A 87 3.07 2.30 3.72
CA THR A 87 3.14 1.23 2.71
C THR A 87 1.99 0.23 2.85
N PHE A 88 1.52 -0.03 4.07
CA PHE A 88 0.31 -0.81 4.29
C PHE A 88 -0.91 -0.12 3.66
N ILE A 89 -1.04 1.20 3.76
CA ILE A 89 -2.18 1.92 3.18
C ILE A 89 -1.99 2.11 1.67
N LEU A 90 -0.83 2.59 1.22
CA LEU A 90 -0.62 3.03 -0.16
C LEU A 90 0.12 2.05 -1.05
N GLY A 91 0.57 0.92 -0.50
CA GLY A 91 1.33 -0.07 -1.21
C GLY A 91 2.55 0.52 -1.93
N PHE A 92 2.53 0.40 -3.26
CA PHE A 92 3.67 0.72 -4.12
C PHE A 92 4.08 2.21 -4.10
N ALA A 93 3.13 3.12 -3.94
CA ALA A 93 3.42 4.56 -3.95
C ALA A 93 4.36 4.98 -2.81
N SER A 94 4.22 4.36 -1.64
CA SER A 94 5.11 4.57 -0.50
C SER A 94 6.50 3.97 -0.75
N MET A 95 6.57 2.75 -1.28
CA MET A 95 7.85 2.07 -1.59
C MET A 95 8.70 2.85 -2.59
N LYS A 96 8.07 3.51 -3.58
CA LYS A 96 8.76 4.37 -4.55
C LYS A 96 9.52 5.54 -3.90
N LEU A 97 9.13 5.95 -2.69
CA LEU A 97 9.82 6.99 -1.93
C LEU A 97 10.87 6.40 -0.98
N LEU A 98 10.59 5.25 -0.37
CA LEU A 98 11.50 4.59 0.57
C LEU A 98 12.78 4.07 -0.11
N LEU A 99 12.66 3.35 -1.23
CA LEU A 99 13.80 2.67 -1.86
C LEU A 99 14.92 3.64 -2.29
N PRO A 100 14.64 4.78 -2.96
CA PRO A 100 15.69 5.75 -3.30
C PRO A 100 16.35 6.36 -2.06
N ARG A 101 15.62 6.45 -0.94
CA ARG A 101 16.13 7.01 0.31
C ARG A 101 17.12 6.06 0.97
N ILE A 102 16.83 4.76 0.96
CA ILE A 102 17.75 3.70 1.38
C ILE A 102 19.02 3.74 0.53
N ALA A 103 18.88 3.70 -0.80
CA ALA A 103 20.02 3.69 -1.72
C ALA A 103 20.95 4.91 -1.52
N ARG A 104 20.38 6.10 -1.31
CA ARG A 104 21.17 7.32 -1.02
C ARG A 104 21.86 7.26 0.34
N ALA A 105 21.27 6.61 1.34
CA ALA A 105 21.90 6.46 2.65
C ALA A 105 23.09 5.49 2.57
N GLU A 106 22.93 4.38 1.86
CA GLU A 106 24.01 3.40 1.61
C GLU A 106 25.18 4.02 0.84
N GLN A 107 24.90 4.78 -0.23
CA GLN A 107 25.94 5.49 -1.00
C GLN A 107 26.73 6.48 -0.15
N ARG A 108 26.05 7.21 0.74
CA ARG A 108 26.70 8.17 1.65
C ARG A 108 27.62 7.46 2.63
N ALA A 109 27.18 6.32 3.18
CA ALA A 109 28.01 5.52 4.08
C ALA A 109 29.27 4.98 3.38
N ALA A 110 29.14 4.53 2.12
CA ALA A 110 30.25 3.99 1.34
C ALA A 110 31.22 5.06 0.79
N GLY A 111 30.77 6.31 0.59
CA GLY A 111 31.63 7.42 0.16
C GLY A 111 32.38 8.12 1.31
N THR A 112 32.07 7.75 2.55
CA THR A 112 32.74 8.26 3.76
C THR A 112 33.77 7.29 4.35
N SER A 113 33.97 6.12 3.72
CA SER A 113 35.04 5.17 4.01
C SER A 113 36.20 5.34 3.05
#